data_AF-G2ZVZ8-F1
#
_entry.id   AF-G2ZVZ8-F1
#
_cell.length_a   1.000
_cell.length_b   1.000
_cell.length_c   1.000
_cell.angle_alpha   90.00
_cell.angle_beta   90.00
_cell.angle_gamma   90.00
#
_symmetry.space_group_name_H-M   'P 1'
#
loop_
_entity.id
_entity.type
_entity.pdbx_description
1 polymer ?
#
loop_
_entity_poly.entity_id
_entity_poly.type
_entity_poly.pdbx_seq_one_letter_code
_entity_poly.pdbx_strand_id
1 'polypeptide(L)'
;MLFPAEYTDTDWSAIERAVHETASKVQSEGKAWVRSIDPHHVYRQIRERQVESVISEGYLVVFAVGVPWYSPAARFLEELMVMRLDPQPGRFRVVVQTLLKLAARASCDGVAAGTALTADARLRRVYERFGFRAEADSLFKSIKE
;
A
#
# COMPACT_ATOMS: atom_id res chain seq x y z
N MET A 1 -7.31 -7.90 -12.31
CA MET A 1 -6.49 -8.04 -11.10
C MET A 1 -5.56 -9.19 -11.35
N LEU A 2 -4.25 -8.93 -11.33
CA LEU A 2 -3.18 -9.90 -11.54
C LEU A 2 -2.50 -10.18 -10.21
N PHE A 3 -2.14 -11.43 -9.97
CA PHE A 3 -1.31 -11.87 -8.85
C PHE A 3 0.14 -12.03 -9.28
N PRO A 4 1.12 -12.14 -8.36
CA PRO A 4 2.54 -12.17 -8.69
C PRO A 4 2.98 -13.35 -9.58
N ALA A 5 2.17 -14.40 -9.71
CA ALA A 5 2.42 -15.49 -10.64
C ALA A 5 2.06 -15.15 -12.10
N GLU A 6 1.27 -14.10 -12.30
CA GLU A 6 0.79 -13.62 -13.60
C GLU A 6 1.56 -12.39 -14.08
N TYR A 7 2.46 -11.84 -13.26
CA TYR A 7 3.26 -10.66 -13.61
C TYR A 7 4.28 -11.01 -14.69
N THR A 8 4.32 -10.19 -15.73
CA THR A 8 5.31 -10.21 -16.81
C THR A 8 6.60 -9.49 -16.38
N ASP A 9 7.69 -9.67 -17.12
CA ASP A 9 8.92 -8.89 -16.88
C ASP A 9 8.68 -7.38 -17.01
N THR A 10 7.77 -6.96 -17.90
CA THR A 10 7.36 -5.56 -18.03
C THR A 10 6.68 -5.05 -16.76
N ASP A 11 5.83 -5.85 -16.11
CA ASP A 11 5.20 -5.48 -14.84
C ASP A 11 6.25 -5.33 -13.74
N TRP A 12 7.22 -6.24 -13.67
CA TRP A 12 8.30 -6.16 -12.69
C TRP A 12 9.19 -4.94 -12.88
N SER A 13 9.56 -4.62 -14.12
CA SER A 13 10.29 -3.38 -14.41
C SER A 13 9.47 -2.13 -14.07
N ALA A 14 8.15 -2.16 -14.28
CA ALA A 14 7.27 -1.05 -13.90
C ALA A 14 7.17 -0.87 -12.38
N ILE A 15 7.08 -1.98 -11.62
CA ILE A 15 7.11 -1.97 -10.15
C ILE A 15 8.43 -1.39 -9.64
N GLU A 16 9.57 -1.89 -10.13
CA GLU A 16 10.89 -1.40 -9.72
C GLU A 16 11.01 0.12 -9.93
N ARG A 17 10.70 0.58 -11.15
CA ARG A 17 10.70 2.01 -11.47
C ARG A 17 9.77 2.80 -10.54
N ALA A 18 8.53 2.37 -10.36
CA ALA A 18 7.56 3.07 -9.54
C ALA A 18 7.97 3.16 -8.06
N VAL A 19 8.58 2.10 -7.50
CA VAL A 19 9.13 2.08 -6.14
C VAL A 19 10.23 3.14 -6.00
N HIS A 20 11.18 3.15 -6.93
CA HIS A 20 12.32 4.06 -6.89
C HIS A 20 11.89 5.53 -7.06
N GLU A 21 11.01 5.82 -8.03
CA GLU A 21 10.48 7.17 -8.26
C GLU A 21 9.66 7.66 -7.07
N THR A 22 8.79 6.80 -6.52
CA THR A 22 7.97 7.15 -5.35
C THR A 22 8.86 7.42 -4.15
N ALA A 23 9.84 6.56 -3.86
CA ALA A 23 10.78 6.75 -2.76
C ALA A 23 11.54 8.07 -2.89
N SER A 24 12.12 8.34 -4.07
CA SER A 24 12.84 9.60 -4.33
C SER A 24 11.96 10.82 -4.07
N LYS A 25 10.71 10.80 -4.54
CA LYS A 25 9.76 11.89 -4.33
C LYS A 25 9.35 12.06 -2.87
N VAL A 26 8.99 10.99 -2.17
CA VAL A 26 8.54 11.14 -0.78
C VAL A 26 9.70 11.50 0.14
N GLN A 27 10.93 11.09 -0.17
CA GLN A 27 12.11 11.46 0.60
C GLN A 27 12.45 12.95 0.54
N SER A 28 12.15 13.63 -0.57
CA SER A 28 12.35 15.08 -0.71
C SER A 28 11.22 15.89 -0.07
N GLU A 29 9.97 15.43 -0.14
CA GLU A 29 8.77 16.25 0.17
C GLU A 29 7.95 15.75 1.36
N GLY A 30 8.24 14.55 1.86
CA GLY A 30 7.38 13.81 2.77
C GLY A 30 7.70 13.96 4.26
N LYS A 31 7.11 13.07 5.04
CA LYS A 31 7.26 13.02 6.51
C LYS A 31 8.67 12.57 6.87
N ALA A 32 9.19 13.02 8.02
CA ALA A 32 10.59 12.74 8.40
C ALA A 32 11.00 11.25 8.33
N TRP A 33 10.10 10.33 8.70
CA TRP A 33 10.39 8.89 8.71
C TRP A 33 10.66 8.30 7.32
N VAL A 34 10.12 8.90 6.25
CA VAL A 34 10.27 8.36 4.88
C VAL A 34 11.70 8.44 4.37
N ARG A 35 12.55 9.25 5.02
CA ARG A 35 14.00 9.33 4.77
C ARG A 35 14.71 7.99 5.01
N SER A 36 14.11 7.11 5.80
CA SER A 36 14.65 5.78 6.08
C SER A 36 14.21 4.71 5.06
N ILE A 37 13.42 5.06 4.05
CA ILE A 37 12.99 4.10 3.02
C ILE A 37 14.20 3.66 2.18
N ASP A 38 14.45 2.36 2.13
CA ASP A 38 15.33 1.74 1.14
C ASP A 38 14.48 1.19 -0.01
N PRO A 39 14.46 1.84 -1.19
CA PRO A 39 13.64 1.39 -2.33
C PRO A 39 14.08 0.02 -2.87
N HIS A 40 15.37 -0.33 -2.80
CA HIS A 40 15.84 -1.65 -3.22
C HIS A 40 15.31 -2.73 -2.31
N HIS A 41 15.32 -2.49 -1.00
CA HIS A 41 14.72 -3.40 -0.03
C HIS A 41 13.21 -3.57 -0.27
N VAL A 42 12.47 -2.47 -0.46
CA VAL A 42 11.03 -2.52 -0.75
C VAL A 42 10.74 -3.34 -2.00
N TYR A 43 11.43 -3.07 -3.11
CA TYR A 43 11.26 -3.84 -4.34
C TYR A 43 11.56 -5.33 -4.13
N ARG A 44 12.65 -5.64 -3.42
CA ARG A 44 13.03 -7.02 -3.07
C ARG A 44 11.95 -7.74 -2.27
N GLN A 45 11.35 -7.10 -1.26
CA GLN A 45 10.26 -7.69 -0.47
C GLN A 45 9.06 -8.08 -1.35
N ILE A 46 8.70 -7.24 -2.33
CA ILE A 46 7.61 -7.52 -3.29
C ILE A 46 8.02 -8.67 -4.23
N ARG A 47 9.23 -8.61 -4.79
CA ARG A 47 9.75 -9.60 -5.75
C ARG A 47 9.89 -11.00 -5.13
N GLU A 48 10.38 -11.07 -3.91
CA GLU A 48 10.56 -12.31 -3.13
C GLU A 48 9.29 -12.73 -2.38
N ARG A 49 8.17 -12.02 -2.59
CA ARG A 49 6.84 -12.31 -2.02
C ARG A 49 6.84 -12.41 -0.49
N GLN A 50 7.67 -11.58 0.16
CA GLN A 50 7.64 -11.40 1.62
C GLN A 50 6.45 -10.52 2.05
N VAL A 51 5.88 -9.78 1.10
CA VAL A 51 4.60 -9.07 1.22
C VAL A 51 3.68 -9.48 0.08
N GLU A 52 2.37 -9.44 0.31
CA GLU A 52 1.39 -9.74 -0.72
C GLU A 52 1.20 -8.53 -1.64
N SER A 53 0.97 -8.79 -2.94
CA SER A 53 0.67 -7.72 -3.88
C SER A 53 -0.24 -8.17 -5.01
N VAL A 54 -1.00 -7.22 -5.57
CA VAL A 54 -1.75 -7.39 -6.82
C VAL A 54 -1.62 -6.17 -7.72
N ILE A 55 -1.71 -6.36 -9.03
CA ILE A 55 -1.88 -5.28 -10.01
C ILE A 55 -3.36 -5.21 -10.42
N SER A 56 -3.96 -4.01 -10.35
CA SER A 56 -5.36 -3.80 -10.70
C SER A 56 -5.54 -2.45 -11.39
N GLU A 57 -5.90 -2.46 -12.68
CA GLU A 57 -6.17 -1.27 -13.49
C GLU A 57 -5.04 -0.21 -13.40
N GLY A 58 -3.79 -0.65 -13.55
CA GLY A 58 -2.62 0.24 -13.51
C GLY A 58 -2.15 0.64 -12.10
N TYR A 59 -2.73 0.08 -11.04
CA TYR A 59 -2.25 0.23 -9.66
C TYR A 59 -1.56 -1.03 -9.15
N LEU A 60 -0.41 -0.87 -8.50
CA LEU A 60 0.11 -1.87 -7.57
C LEU A 60 -0.53 -1.64 -6.20
N VAL A 61 -1.12 -2.69 -5.63
CA VAL A 61 -1.63 -2.72 -4.26
C VAL A 61 -0.83 -3.74 -3.48
N VAL A 62 -0.08 -3.29 -2.48
CA VAL A 62 0.70 -4.12 -1.55
C VAL A 62 -0.01 -4.17 -0.21
N PHE A 63 -0.15 -5.36 0.35
CA PHE A 63 -0.94 -5.57 1.56
C PHE A 63 -0.39 -6.72 2.40
N ALA A 64 -0.89 -6.83 3.63
CA ALA A 64 -0.74 -7.99 4.49
C ALA A 64 -2.10 -8.43 5.02
N VAL A 65 -2.24 -9.72 5.31
CA VAL A 65 -3.37 -10.25 6.08
C VAL A 65 -2.83 -10.78 7.38
N GLY A 66 -3.26 -10.18 8.49
CA GLY A 66 -2.73 -10.47 9.81
C GLY A 66 -3.82 -10.74 10.83
N VAL A 67 -3.44 -11.49 11.87
CA VAL A 67 -4.21 -11.61 13.10
C VAL A 67 -3.67 -10.56 14.07
N PRO A 68 -4.49 -9.62 14.57
CA PRO A 68 -4.01 -8.62 15.52
C PRO A 68 -3.60 -9.30 16.82
N TRP A 69 -2.56 -8.78 17.48
CA TRP A 69 -2.01 -9.35 18.71
C TRP A 69 -3.03 -9.45 19.86
N TYR A 70 -4.07 -8.60 19.84
CA TYR A 70 -5.09 -8.52 20.88
C TYR A 70 -6.35 -9.35 20.60
N SER A 71 -6.47 -9.99 19.43
CA SER A 71 -7.64 -10.81 19.11
C SER A 71 -7.27 -11.95 18.14
N PRO A 72 -7.13 -13.19 18.63
CA PRO A 72 -6.76 -14.33 17.79
C PRO A 72 -7.88 -14.75 16.81
N ALA A 73 -9.12 -14.30 17.08
CA ALA A 73 -10.28 -14.61 16.24
C ALA A 73 -10.48 -13.60 15.10
N ALA A 74 -9.86 -12.42 15.19
CA ALA A 74 -9.99 -11.39 14.18
C ALA A 74 -8.92 -11.53 13.07
N ARG A 75 -9.26 -11.12 11.85
CA ARG A 75 -8.33 -11.00 10.73
C ARG A 75 -8.54 -9.66 10.05
N PHE A 76 -7.46 -8.93 9.81
CA PHE A 76 -7.51 -7.68 9.08
C PHE A 76 -6.63 -7.73 7.84
N LEU A 77 -7.11 -7.09 6.79
CA LEU A 77 -6.25 -6.72 5.66
C LEU A 77 -5.68 -5.33 5.93
N GLU A 78 -4.36 -5.23 5.94
CA GLU A 78 -3.64 -3.97 6.06
C GLU A 78 -3.06 -3.58 4.70
N GLU A 79 -3.46 -2.42 4.17
CA GLU A 79 -2.79 -1.82 3.03
C GLU A 79 -1.43 -1.27 3.48
N LEU A 80 -0.37 -1.76 2.86
CA LEU A 80 1.00 -1.35 3.13
C LEU A 80 1.46 -0.25 2.18
N MET A 81 1.07 -0.36 0.90
CA MET A 81 1.42 0.61 -0.13
C MET A 81 0.52 0.50 -1.36
N VAL A 82 0.14 1.65 -1.92
CA VAL A 82 -0.51 1.76 -3.24
C VAL A 82 0.30 2.65 -4.16
N MET A 83 0.66 2.15 -5.34
CA MET A 83 1.41 2.91 -6.35
C MET A 83 0.73 2.86 -7.71
N ARG A 84 0.93 3.91 -8.50
CA ARG A 84 0.54 3.93 -9.92
C ARG A 84 1.69 3.33 -10.72
N LEU A 85 1.40 2.30 -11.51
CA LEU A 85 2.36 1.71 -12.47
C LEU A 85 2.17 2.28 -13.87
N ASP A 86 0.93 2.62 -14.23
CA ASP A 86 0.55 3.24 -15.50
C ASP A 86 0.49 4.78 -15.36
N PRO A 87 0.96 5.57 -16.34
CA PRO A 87 0.72 7.02 -16.37
C PRO A 87 -0.76 7.41 -16.38
N GLN A 88 -1.64 6.55 -16.92
CA GLN A 88 -3.10 6.73 -16.95
C GLN A 88 -3.79 5.55 -16.27
N PRO A 89 -3.62 5.39 -14.94
CA PRO A 89 -4.25 4.29 -14.24
C PRO A 89 -5.77 4.50 -14.20
N GLY A 90 -6.49 3.44 -13.84
CA GLY A 90 -7.93 3.52 -13.61
C GLY A 90 -8.32 4.54 -12.52
N ARG A 91 -9.62 4.66 -12.25
CA ARG A 91 -10.07 5.52 -11.14
C ARG A 91 -9.67 4.90 -9.80
N PHE A 92 -9.27 5.74 -8.83
CA PHE A 92 -8.86 5.28 -7.50
C PHE A 92 -9.88 4.39 -6.77
N ARG A 93 -11.18 4.46 -7.12
CA ARG A 93 -12.20 3.51 -6.63
C ARG A 93 -11.80 2.04 -6.81
N VAL A 94 -10.99 1.73 -7.83
CA VAL A 94 -10.52 0.37 -8.12
C VAL A 94 -9.61 -0.14 -7.00
N VAL A 95 -8.77 0.73 -6.40
CA VAL A 95 -7.93 0.37 -5.26
C VAL A 95 -8.80 -0.07 -4.09
N VAL A 96 -9.81 0.73 -3.75
CA VAL A 96 -10.76 0.41 -2.66
C VAL A 96 -11.51 -0.90 -2.94
N GLN A 97 -12.03 -1.07 -4.15
CA GLN A 97 -12.71 -2.30 -4.54
C GLN A 97 -11.77 -3.51 -4.50
N THR A 98 -10.49 -3.33 -4.84
CA THR A 98 -9.47 -4.38 -4.79
C THR A 98 -9.21 -4.81 -3.35
N LEU A 99 -9.00 -3.86 -2.43
CA LEU A 99 -8.81 -4.13 -1.00
C LEU A 99 -10.00 -4.89 -0.40
N LEU A 100 -11.23 -4.45 -0.68
CA LEU A 100 -12.44 -5.11 -0.17
C LEU A 100 -12.61 -6.53 -0.72
N LYS A 101 -12.30 -6.76 -2.00
CA LYS A 101 -12.34 -8.11 -2.60
C LYS A 101 -11.28 -9.04 -2.00
N LEU A 102 -10.07 -8.53 -1.78
CA LEU A 102 -8.99 -9.31 -1.15
C LEU A 102 -9.33 -9.66 0.31
N ALA A 103 -9.87 -8.70 1.06
CA ALA A 103 -10.31 -8.90 2.44
C ALA A 103 -11.44 -9.94 2.53
N ALA A 104 -12.45 -9.84 1.66
CA ALA A 104 -13.54 -10.82 1.60
C ALA A 104 -13.02 -12.23 1.24
N ARG A 105 -12.10 -12.33 0.26
CA ARG A 105 -11.46 -13.60 -0.13
C ARG A 105 -10.67 -14.23 1.00
N ALA A 106 -10.06 -13.42 1.87
CA ALA A 106 -9.26 -13.86 3.01
C ALA A 106 -10.07 -13.96 4.32
N SER A 107 -11.40 -13.79 4.26
CA SER A 107 -12.30 -13.79 5.42
C SER A 107 -11.87 -12.83 6.52
N CYS A 108 -11.44 -11.62 6.13
CA CYS A 108 -11.09 -10.56 7.07
C CYS A 108 -12.34 -9.85 7.61
N ASP A 109 -12.29 -9.45 8.87
CA ASP A 109 -13.33 -8.66 9.55
C ASP A 109 -13.28 -7.17 9.17
N GLY A 110 -12.17 -6.72 8.61
CA GLY A 110 -11.96 -5.31 8.26
C GLY A 110 -10.74 -5.06 7.39
N VAL A 111 -10.68 -3.81 6.91
CA VAL A 111 -9.57 -3.28 6.10
C VAL A 111 -9.01 -2.03 6.76
N ALA A 112 -7.72 -2.03 7.04
CA ALA A 112 -6.97 -0.86 7.45
C ALA A 112 -6.25 -0.28 6.22
N ALA A 113 -6.35 1.04 6.03
CA ALA A 113 -5.65 1.75 4.97
C ALA A 113 -4.90 2.97 5.52
N GLY A 114 -3.69 3.18 5.01
CA GLY A 114 -2.80 4.23 5.45
C GLY A 114 -2.84 5.45 4.53
N THR A 115 -2.51 6.60 5.10
CA THR A 115 -2.17 7.82 4.32
C THR A 115 -0.76 8.28 4.66
N ALA A 116 0.10 7.34 5.03
CA ALA A 116 1.42 7.61 5.59
C ALA A 116 2.36 8.24 4.55
N LEU A 117 2.21 7.90 3.27
CA LEU A 117 3.03 8.44 2.17
C LEU A 117 2.51 9.77 1.59
N THR A 118 1.30 10.21 1.94
CA THR A 118 0.78 11.50 1.45
C THR A 118 1.16 12.63 2.39
N ALA A 119 1.57 13.77 1.82
CA ALA A 119 1.87 14.98 2.59
C ALA A 119 0.60 15.67 3.11
N ASP A 120 -0.55 15.42 2.48
CA ASP A 120 -1.83 16.05 2.81
C ASP A 120 -2.93 15.04 3.20
N ALA A 121 -4.08 15.58 3.62
CA ALA A 121 -5.26 14.81 4.02
C ALA A 121 -6.18 14.42 2.86
N ARG A 122 -5.82 14.66 1.59
CA ARG A 122 -6.72 14.39 0.45
C ARG A 122 -7.01 12.91 0.30
N LEU A 123 -6.01 12.05 0.50
CA LEU A 123 -6.19 10.60 0.41
C LEU A 123 -7.13 10.07 1.50
N ARG A 124 -7.03 10.62 2.73
CA ARG A 124 -7.97 10.30 3.81
C ARG A 124 -9.42 10.58 3.39
N ARG A 125 -9.68 11.76 2.84
CA ARG A 125 -11.03 12.13 2.33
C ARG A 125 -11.48 11.22 1.19
N VAL A 126 -10.56 10.70 0.38
CA VAL A 126 -10.90 9.72 -0.67
C VAL A 126 -11.41 8.45 -0.02
N TYR A 127 -10.68 7.88 0.94
CA TYR A 127 -11.09 6.67 1.68
C TYR A 127 -12.40 6.87 2.45
N GLU A 128 -12.58 8.01 3.13
CA GLU A 128 -13.81 8.33 3.87
C GLU A 128 -15.06 8.34 2.96
N ARG A 129 -14.94 8.81 1.70
CA ARG A 129 -16.03 8.73 0.71
C ARG A 129 -16.43 7.29 0.35
N PHE A 130 -15.59 6.31 0.64
CA PHE A 130 -15.88 4.89 0.45
C PHE A 130 -16.18 4.17 1.77
N GLY A 131 -16.49 4.90 2.85
CA GLY A 131 -16.96 4.33 4.11
C GLY A 131 -15.86 3.98 5.12
N PHE A 132 -14.59 4.26 4.82
CA PHE A 132 -13.52 4.17 5.82
C PHE A 132 -13.71 5.24 6.88
N ARG A 133 -13.24 4.95 8.10
CA ARG A 133 -13.25 5.88 9.23
C ARG A 133 -11.84 5.99 9.79
N ALA A 134 -11.50 7.18 10.29
CA ALA A 134 -10.25 7.37 11.02
C ALA A 134 -10.43 6.85 12.46
N GLU A 135 -9.80 5.71 12.76
CA GLU A 135 -9.89 5.04 14.06
C GLU A 135 -8.60 5.22 14.90
N ALA A 136 -7.49 5.66 14.30
CA ALA A 136 -6.21 5.88 14.97
C ALA A 136 -5.31 6.87 14.21
N ASP A 137 -4.38 7.48 14.94
CA ASP A 137 -3.31 8.33 14.40
C ASP A 137 -1.93 7.70 14.68
N SER A 138 -0.93 8.04 13.87
CA SER A 138 0.46 7.64 14.08
C SER A 138 1.34 8.85 14.38
N LEU A 139 2.19 8.74 15.41
CA LEU A 139 3.13 9.78 15.83
C LEU A 139 4.58 9.29 15.58
N PHE A 140 5.47 10.21 15.19
CA PHE A 140 6.88 9.90 14.91
C PHE A 140 7.82 10.90 15.58
N LYS A 141 8.91 10.39 16.17
CA LYS A 141 10.02 11.19 16.71
C LYS A 141 11.35 10.62 16.21
N SER A 142 12.19 11.46 15.60
CA SER A 142 13.57 11.07 15.25
C SER A 142 14.43 11.02 16.52
N ILE A 143 15.33 10.04 16.57
CA ILE A 143 16.32 9.89 17.65
C ILE A 143 17.73 10.28 17.18
N LYS A 144 17.97 10.29 15.86
CA LYS A 144 19.24 10.74 15.28
C LYS A 144 19.12 12.24 14.99
N GLU A 145 19.96 13.04 15.66
CA GLU A 145 20.20 14.46 15.36
C GLU A 145 21.24 14.59 14.24
#